data_AF-A0AB34Z2L4-F1
#
_entry.id   AF-A0AB34Z2L4-F1
#
_cell.length_a   1.000
_cell.length_b   1.000
_cell.length_c   1.000
_cell.angle_alpha   90.00
_cell.angle_beta   90.00
_cell.angle_gamma   90.00
#
_symmetry.space_group_name_H-M   'P 1'
#
loop_
_entity.id
_entity.type
_entity.pdbx_description
1 polymer ?
#
loop_
_entity_poly.entity_id
_entity_poly.type
_entity_poly.pdbx_seq_one_letter_code
_entity_poly.pdbx_strand_id
1 'polypeptide(L)'
;MNESKIDTDQVLSTKLKTLDSENLSPALQTVYEQILELLMLDFKDLSIKEFSLYLNLLENILILKRIRIKSLNDSTMFVLIYYFIGCELKKRNRLKGFNLNSIKSEKFKEISLEYFPTTLSGKSCGGDFCEYLDSLIEELRVKDSLIGVVK
;
A
#
# COMPACT_ATOMS: atom_id res chain seq x y z
N MET A 1 -11.59 -29.99 23.29
CA MET A 1 -11.87 -28.92 22.30
C MET A 1 -11.05 -27.73 22.72
N ASN A 2 -9.90 -27.49 22.08
CA ASN A 2 -9.11 -26.28 22.32
C ASN A 2 -9.33 -25.35 21.13
N GLU A 3 -9.93 -24.21 21.42
CA GLU A 3 -10.16 -23.12 20.48
C GLU A 3 -8.81 -22.51 20.08
N SER A 4 -8.46 -22.64 18.80
CA SER A 4 -7.33 -21.92 18.23
C SER A 4 -7.73 -20.45 18.03
N LYS A 5 -7.13 -19.56 18.81
CA LYS A 5 -7.03 -18.13 18.47
C LYS A 5 -6.42 -18.03 17.08
N ILE A 6 -7.21 -17.61 16.10
CA ILE A 6 -6.73 -17.25 14.77
C ILE A 6 -6.14 -15.85 14.89
N ASP A 7 -4.83 -15.80 14.73
CA ASP A 7 -4.01 -14.60 14.69
C ASP A 7 -4.33 -13.84 13.38
N THR A 8 -4.99 -12.70 13.50
CA THR A 8 -5.47 -11.88 12.36
C THR A 8 -4.31 -11.24 11.57
N ASP A 9 -3.10 -11.23 12.14
CA ASP A 9 -1.94 -10.47 11.66
C ASP A 9 -1.14 -11.13 10.53
N GLN A 10 -1.61 -12.23 9.92
CA GLN A 10 -0.90 -12.95 8.85
C GLN A 10 -1.64 -13.09 7.52
N VAL A 11 -2.85 -12.53 7.41
CA VAL A 11 -3.77 -12.83 6.32
C VAL A 11 -3.33 -12.22 4.99
N LEU A 12 -2.83 -10.98 4.96
CA LEU A 12 -2.44 -10.32 3.71
C LEU A 12 -1.17 -10.93 3.08
N SER A 13 -0.15 -11.19 3.90
CA SER A 13 1.17 -11.68 3.44
C SER A 13 1.11 -13.09 2.85
N THR A 14 0.28 -13.97 3.40
CA THR A 14 0.08 -15.33 2.85
C THR A 14 -0.73 -15.32 1.56
N LYS A 15 -1.63 -14.34 1.37
CA LYS A 15 -2.54 -14.27 0.23
C LYS A 15 -1.98 -13.64 -1.03
N LEU A 16 -0.95 -12.79 -0.90
CA LEU A 16 -0.17 -12.30 -2.05
C LEU A 16 0.46 -13.46 -2.83
N LYS A 17 0.85 -14.54 -2.15
CA LYS A 17 1.43 -15.74 -2.77
C LYS A 17 0.45 -16.61 -3.57
N THR A 18 -0.87 -16.37 -3.47
CA THR A 18 -1.91 -17.19 -4.11
C THR A 18 -2.94 -16.32 -4.84
N LEU A 19 -2.46 -15.39 -5.67
CA LEU A 19 -3.29 -14.57 -6.53
C LEU A 19 -3.73 -15.35 -7.77
N ASP A 20 -4.86 -16.07 -7.67
CA ASP A 20 -5.61 -16.50 -8.85
C ASP A 20 -6.28 -15.26 -9.47
N SER A 21 -5.91 -14.93 -10.70
CA SER A 21 -6.20 -13.62 -11.35
C SER A 21 -7.68 -13.28 -11.55
N GLU A 22 -8.59 -14.19 -11.20
CA GLU A 22 -10.03 -14.05 -11.40
C GLU A 22 -10.83 -13.92 -10.10
N ASN A 23 -10.26 -14.27 -8.93
CA ASN A 23 -10.98 -14.18 -7.65
C ASN A 23 -10.05 -13.66 -6.54
N LEU A 24 -10.23 -12.40 -6.13
CA LEU A 24 -9.56 -11.87 -4.95
C LEU A 24 -10.13 -12.52 -3.69
N SER A 25 -9.26 -12.77 -2.71
CA SER A 25 -9.74 -13.06 -1.38
C SER A 25 -10.56 -11.88 -0.82
N PRO A 26 -11.50 -12.09 0.11
CA PRO A 26 -12.32 -11.00 0.68
C PRO A 26 -11.49 -9.82 1.22
N ALA A 27 -10.36 -10.09 1.87
CA ALA A 27 -9.48 -9.06 2.40
C ALA A 27 -8.82 -8.22 1.28
N LEU A 28 -8.37 -8.87 0.20
CA LEU A 28 -7.80 -8.16 -0.95
C LEU A 28 -8.86 -7.41 -1.74
N GLN A 29 -10.08 -7.95 -1.81
CA GLN A 29 -11.22 -7.29 -2.43
C GLN A 29 -11.53 -5.98 -1.70
N THR A 30 -11.54 -5.98 -0.36
CA THR A 30 -11.69 -4.76 0.44
C THR A 30 -10.58 -3.75 0.17
N VAL A 31 -9.31 -4.19 0.11
CA VAL A 31 -8.19 -3.30 -0.23
C VAL A 31 -8.38 -2.70 -1.62
N TYR A 32 -8.76 -3.51 -2.62
CA TYR A 32 -9.00 -3.05 -3.98
C TYR A 32 -10.10 -1.98 -4.04
N GLU A 33 -11.23 -2.21 -3.37
CA GLU A 33 -12.34 -1.25 -3.29
C GLU A 33 -11.91 0.06 -2.62
N GLN A 34 -11.16 -0.02 -1.52
CA GLN A 34 -10.60 1.16 -0.84
C GLN A 34 -9.63 1.94 -1.72
N ILE A 35 -8.79 1.25 -2.52
CA ILE A 35 -7.88 1.91 -3.46
C ILE A 35 -8.65 2.65 -4.54
N LEU A 36 -9.71 2.04 -5.10
CA LEU A 36 -10.56 2.70 -6.09
C LEU A 36 -11.18 3.98 -5.51
N GLU A 37 -11.74 3.90 -4.29
CA GLU A 37 -12.35 5.03 -3.61
C GLU A 37 -11.34 6.16 -3.35
N LEU A 38 -10.19 5.84 -2.74
CA LEU A 38 -9.18 6.85 -2.38
C LEU A 38 -8.52 7.52 -3.58
N LEU A 39 -8.45 6.84 -4.72
CA LEU A 39 -7.91 7.36 -5.97
C LEU A 39 -8.99 7.94 -6.90
N MET A 40 -10.26 7.93 -6.48
CA MET A 40 -11.42 8.38 -7.26
C MET A 40 -11.50 7.68 -8.62
N LEU A 41 -11.33 6.36 -8.64
CA LEU A 41 -11.31 5.50 -9.82
C LEU A 41 -12.57 4.64 -9.91
N ASP A 42 -13.02 4.35 -11.13
CA ASP A 42 -14.00 3.29 -11.41
C ASP A 42 -13.26 1.96 -11.70
N PHE A 43 -13.97 0.83 -11.66
CA PHE A 43 -13.48 -0.51 -12.03
C PHE A 43 -12.91 -0.56 -13.47
N LYS A 44 -13.35 0.37 -14.33
CA LYS A 44 -12.83 0.55 -15.70
C LYS A 44 -11.46 1.20 -15.72
N ASP A 45 -11.16 2.04 -14.73
CA ASP A 45 -9.89 2.76 -14.59
C ASP A 45 -8.80 1.92 -13.94
N LEU A 46 -9.16 0.86 -13.22
CA LEU A 46 -8.23 -0.14 -12.70
C LEU A 46 -8.98 -1.46 -12.55
N SER A 47 -8.80 -2.39 -13.47
CA SER A 47 -9.46 -3.71 -13.38
C SER A 47 -8.84 -4.58 -12.28
N ILE A 48 -9.59 -5.55 -11.76
CA ILE A 48 -9.11 -6.59 -10.83
C ILE A 48 -7.83 -7.29 -11.34
N LYS A 49 -7.79 -7.62 -12.64
CA LYS A 49 -6.64 -8.27 -13.26
C LYS A 49 -5.42 -7.35 -13.28
N GLU A 50 -5.62 -6.07 -13.56
CA GLU A 50 -4.56 -5.07 -13.53
C GLU A 50 -4.06 -4.81 -12.10
N PHE A 51 -4.97 -4.72 -11.13
CA PHE A 51 -4.65 -4.62 -9.71
C PHE A 51 -3.80 -5.81 -9.24
N SER A 52 -4.20 -7.03 -9.58
CA SER A 52 -3.45 -8.26 -9.28
C SER A 52 -2.06 -8.25 -9.90
N LEU A 53 -1.92 -7.77 -11.14
CA LEU A 53 -0.63 -7.61 -11.80
C LEU A 53 0.27 -6.60 -11.06
N TYR A 54 -0.29 -5.49 -10.59
CA TYR A 54 0.45 -4.51 -9.79
C TYR A 54 0.88 -5.06 -8.44
N LEU A 55 0.04 -5.84 -7.75
CA LEU A 55 0.43 -6.49 -6.50
C LEU A 55 1.60 -7.45 -6.69
N ASN A 56 1.57 -8.26 -7.76
CA ASN A 56 2.68 -9.17 -8.09
C ASN A 56 3.97 -8.38 -8.40
N LEU A 57 3.87 -7.26 -9.10
CA LEU A 57 5.02 -6.41 -9.38
C LEU A 57 5.59 -5.78 -8.10
N LEU A 58 4.72 -5.28 -7.21
CA LEU A 58 5.12 -4.75 -5.92
C LEU A 58 5.82 -5.80 -5.06
N GLU A 59 5.29 -7.03 -4.98
CA GLU A 59 5.93 -8.14 -4.27
C GLU A 59 7.34 -8.40 -4.82
N ASN A 60 7.51 -8.46 -6.15
CA ASN A 60 8.82 -8.65 -6.77
C ASN A 60 9.80 -7.51 -6.45
N ILE A 61 9.32 -6.26 -6.40
CA ILE A 61 10.14 -5.10 -6.01
C ILE A 61 10.57 -5.20 -4.55
N LEU A 62 9.67 -5.55 -3.64
CA LEU A 62 9.99 -5.72 -2.22
C LEU A 62 11.02 -6.84 -2.02
N ILE A 63 10.87 -7.97 -2.72
CA ILE A 63 11.84 -9.07 -2.74
C ILE A 63 13.21 -8.58 -3.23
N LEU A 64 13.25 -7.87 -4.36
CA LEU A 64 14.48 -7.32 -4.93
C LEU A 64 15.18 -6.35 -3.95
N LYS A 65 14.40 -5.54 -3.23
CA LYS A 65 14.87 -4.60 -2.21
C LYS A 65 15.17 -5.27 -0.86
N ARG A 66 15.04 -6.59 -0.76
CA ARG A 66 15.24 -7.41 0.45
C ARG A 66 14.31 -7.05 1.62
N ILE A 67 13.15 -6.47 1.34
CA ILE A 67 12.11 -6.17 2.33
C ILE A 67 11.24 -7.41 2.50
N ARG A 68 11.12 -7.91 3.73
CA ARG A 68 10.32 -9.11 4.00
C ARG A 68 8.85 -8.73 4.16
N ILE A 69 7.98 -9.15 3.25
CA ILE A 69 6.52 -8.86 3.34
C ILE A 69 5.94 -9.32 4.70
N LYS A 70 6.43 -10.44 5.24
CA LYS A 70 6.01 -10.98 6.55
C LYS A 70 6.37 -10.09 7.76
N SER A 71 7.31 -9.16 7.64
CA SER A 71 7.63 -8.21 8.72
C SER A 71 6.83 -6.92 8.63
N LEU A 72 6.04 -6.73 7.58
CA LEU A 72 5.19 -5.56 7.40
C LEU A 72 3.83 -5.81 8.05
N ASN A 73 3.35 -4.84 8.82
CA ASN A 73 1.97 -4.85 9.29
C ASN A 73 1.01 -4.46 8.15
N ASP A 74 -0.27 -4.77 8.34
CA ASP A 74 -1.31 -4.54 7.33
C ASP A 74 -1.40 -3.07 6.90
N SER A 75 -1.23 -2.12 7.84
CA SER A 75 -1.26 -0.69 7.54
C SER A 75 -0.10 -0.27 6.62
N THR A 76 1.11 -0.77 6.87
CA THR A 76 2.28 -0.50 6.04
C THR A 76 2.10 -1.12 4.65
N MET A 77 1.57 -2.34 4.58
CA MET A 77 1.28 -3.01 3.32
C MET A 77 0.23 -2.26 2.50
N PHE A 78 -0.84 -1.78 3.14
CA PHE A 78 -1.86 -0.95 2.50
C PHE A 78 -1.28 0.33 1.91
N VAL A 79 -0.46 1.06 2.67
CA VAL A 79 0.17 2.30 2.19
C VAL A 79 1.12 2.04 1.03
N LEU A 80 1.90 0.95 1.06
CA LEU A 80 2.74 0.52 -0.06
C LEU A 80 1.91 0.26 -1.32
N ILE A 81 0.81 -0.48 -1.19
CA ILE A 81 -0.11 -0.76 -2.30
C ILE A 81 -0.68 0.54 -2.85
N TYR A 82 -1.16 1.44 -1.99
CA TYR A 82 -1.71 2.73 -2.36
C TYR A 82 -0.73 3.59 -3.14
N TYR A 83 0.48 3.79 -2.62
CA TYR A 83 1.50 4.58 -3.30
C TYR A 83 1.99 3.92 -4.59
N PHE A 84 2.14 2.60 -4.60
CA PHE A 84 2.57 1.87 -5.78
C PHE A 84 1.57 2.00 -6.93
N ILE A 85 0.29 1.76 -6.68
CA ILE A 85 -0.76 1.86 -7.69
C ILE A 85 -0.90 3.30 -8.16
N GLY A 86 -0.94 4.27 -7.24
CA GLY A 86 -0.99 5.68 -7.61
C GLY A 86 0.19 6.09 -8.50
N CYS A 87 1.39 5.61 -8.20
CA CYS A 87 2.60 5.86 -9.01
C CYS A 87 2.49 5.23 -10.41
N GLU A 88 2.06 3.98 -10.52
CA GLU A 88 1.90 3.30 -11.82
C GLU A 88 0.84 3.95 -12.70
N LEU A 89 -0.31 4.33 -12.13
CA LEU A 89 -1.35 5.04 -12.87
C LEU A 89 -0.90 6.45 -13.29
N LYS A 90 -0.15 7.15 -12.43
CA LYS A 90 0.44 8.45 -12.75
C LYS A 90 1.43 8.35 -13.91
N LYS A 91 2.36 7.39 -13.90
CA LYS A 91 3.33 7.15 -14.99
C LYS A 91 2.65 6.93 -16.34
N ARG A 92 1.45 6.36 -16.34
CA ARG A 92 0.63 6.10 -17.54
C ARG A 92 -0.31 7.25 -17.90
N ASN A 93 -0.21 8.40 -17.23
CA ASN A 93 -1.10 9.56 -17.36
C ASN A 93 -2.59 9.22 -17.12
N ARG A 94 -2.88 8.15 -16.38
CA ARG A 94 -4.23 7.72 -15.99
C ARG A 94 -4.68 8.31 -14.66
N LEU A 95 -3.74 8.89 -13.91
CA LEU A 95 -4.03 9.64 -12.69
C LEU A 95 -3.35 11.01 -12.80
N LYS A 96 -4.15 12.07 -12.81
CA LYS A 96 -3.66 13.45 -12.64
C LYS A 96 -3.43 13.64 -11.14
N GLY A 97 -2.28 14.16 -10.73
CA GLY A 97 -1.78 14.14 -9.35
C GLY A 97 -2.83 14.46 -8.27
N PHE A 98 -2.63 13.88 -7.08
CA PHE A 98 -3.61 13.92 -6.00
C PHE A 98 -3.58 15.26 -5.23
N ASN A 99 -4.76 15.80 -4.92
CA ASN A 99 -4.90 16.99 -4.06
C ASN A 99 -5.19 16.54 -2.63
N LEU A 100 -4.19 16.61 -1.76
CA LEU A 100 -4.29 16.25 -0.34
C LEU A 100 -5.37 16.98 0.46
N ASN A 101 -5.93 18.06 -0.09
CA ASN A 101 -7.03 18.80 0.54
C ASN A 101 -8.39 18.08 0.48
N SER A 102 -8.59 17.08 -0.39
CA SER A 102 -9.86 16.35 -0.48
C SER A 102 -10.01 15.20 0.54
N ILE A 103 -8.90 14.62 1.02
CA ILE A 103 -8.93 13.56 2.05
C ILE A 103 -9.16 14.12 3.47
N LYS A 104 -9.03 15.44 3.69
CA LYS A 104 -9.09 16.02 5.04
C LYS A 104 -10.50 16.20 5.65
N SER A 105 -11.60 15.86 4.97
CA SER A 105 -12.95 16.17 5.52
C SER A 105 -13.99 15.06 5.50
N GLU A 106 -13.76 13.92 4.84
CA GLU A 106 -14.69 12.78 4.94
C GLU A 106 -14.19 11.76 5.95
N LYS A 107 -14.49 12.05 7.22
CA LYS A 107 -14.83 11.09 8.27
C LYS A 107 -14.23 9.67 8.14
N PHE A 108 -12.90 9.55 8.16
CA PHE A 108 -12.31 8.36 8.77
C PHE A 108 -12.52 8.49 10.28
N LYS A 109 -13.67 8.01 10.75
CA LYS A 109 -13.90 7.74 12.16
C LYS A 109 -12.74 6.84 12.61
N GLU A 110 -11.83 7.43 13.39
CA GLU A 110 -10.86 6.73 14.24
C GLU A 110 -9.56 6.19 13.60
N ILE A 111 -9.12 6.74 12.46
CA ILE A 111 -7.71 6.62 12.07
C ILE A 111 -7.21 8.02 11.73
N SER A 112 -6.85 8.77 12.78
CA SER A 112 -6.15 10.04 12.62
C SER A 112 -4.91 9.78 11.76
N LEU A 113 -4.91 10.43 10.59
CA LEU A 113 -3.85 10.41 9.58
C LEU A 113 -2.61 11.18 10.09
N GLU A 114 -2.19 10.95 11.34
CA GLU A 114 -1.01 11.55 11.97
C GLU A 114 0.30 10.95 11.47
N TYR A 115 0.25 9.96 10.57
CA TYR A 115 1.44 9.37 9.95
C TYR A 115 2.05 10.21 8.82
N PHE A 116 1.46 11.36 8.48
CA PHE A 116 2.11 12.28 7.54
C PHE A 116 3.10 13.18 8.30
N PRO A 117 4.42 13.09 8.05
CA PRO A 117 5.34 14.06 8.56
C PRO A 117 4.98 15.43 7.97
N THR A 118 4.46 16.31 8.81
CA THR A 118 4.03 17.68 8.48
C THR A 118 5.21 18.60 8.15
N THR A 119 6.43 18.05 8.03
CA THR A 119 7.69 18.77 7.90
C THR A 119 8.42 18.53 6.57
N LEU A 120 7.74 18.02 5.54
CA LEU A 120 8.27 18.05 4.18
C LEU A 120 8.12 19.47 3.60
N SER A 121 9.18 20.25 3.81
CA SER A 121 9.41 21.60 3.31
C SER A 121 8.92 21.84 1.86
N GLY A 122 7.94 22.73 1.71
CA GLY A 122 7.90 23.71 0.61
C GLY A 122 7.60 23.23 -0.82
N LYS A 123 7.17 21.98 -1.06
CA LYS A 123 6.59 21.57 -2.36
C LYS A 123 5.06 21.58 -2.28
N SER A 124 4.39 22.08 -3.32
CA SER A 124 2.93 22.22 -3.39
C SER A 124 2.21 20.99 -2.82
N CYS A 125 1.17 21.24 -2.02
CA CYS A 125 0.34 20.23 -1.34
C CYS A 125 -0.38 19.26 -2.30
N GLY A 126 0.40 18.37 -2.89
CA GLY A 126 0.04 17.34 -3.86
C GLY A 126 1.33 16.63 -4.24
N GLY A 127 1.93 15.91 -3.27
CA GLY A 127 3.19 15.22 -3.49
C GLY A 127 3.06 14.08 -4.51
N ASP A 128 4.20 13.67 -5.06
CA ASP A 128 4.25 12.62 -6.07
C ASP A 128 4.11 11.24 -5.41
N PHE A 129 3.12 10.45 -5.82
CA PHE A 129 2.99 9.03 -5.42
C PHE A 129 4.30 8.27 -5.55
N CYS A 130 5.08 8.55 -6.60
CA CYS A 130 6.37 7.90 -6.81
C CYS A 130 7.43 8.37 -5.79
N GLU A 131 7.49 9.66 -5.46
CA GLU A 131 8.42 10.18 -4.43
C GLU A 131 8.09 9.60 -3.04
N TYR A 132 6.80 9.47 -2.70
CA TYR A 132 6.37 8.87 -1.44
C TYR A 132 6.62 7.36 -1.39
N LEU A 133 6.40 6.65 -2.50
CA LEU A 133 6.75 5.24 -2.61
C LEU A 133 8.26 5.03 -2.39
N ASP A 134 9.10 5.79 -3.08
CA ASP A 134 10.56 5.68 -2.97
C ASP A 134 11.03 5.96 -1.54
N SER A 135 10.47 7.01 -0.91
CA SER A 135 10.77 7.35 0.49
C SER A 135 10.38 6.23 1.45
N LEU A 136 9.18 5.67 1.30
CA LEU A 136 8.69 4.57 2.13
C LEU A 136 9.54 3.30 1.97
N ILE A 137 9.93 2.95 0.74
CA ILE A 137 10.79 1.80 0.47
C ILE A 137 12.15 1.96 1.16
N GLU A 138 12.77 3.14 1.08
CA GLU A 138 14.05 3.37 1.75
C GLU A 138 13.93 3.38 3.28
N GLU A 139 12.85 3.92 3.85
CA GLU A 139 12.59 3.83 5.30
C GLU A 139 12.46 2.38 5.78
N LEU A 140 11.74 1.54 5.04
CA LEU A 140 11.58 0.11 5.37
C LEU A 140 12.90 -0.64 5.29
N ARG A 141 13.73 -0.31 4.29
CA ARG A 141 15.06 -0.89 4.13
C ARG A 141 16.00 -0.54 5.29
N VAL A 142 15.94 0.69 5.80
CA VAL A 142 16.74 1.11 6.97
C VAL A 142 16.27 0.38 8.23
N LYS A 143 14.96 0.27 8.45
CA LYS A 143 14.41 -0.46 9.60
C LYS A 143 14.83 -1.93 9.62
N ASP A 144 14.77 -2.62 8.49
CA ASP A 144 15.24 -4.02 8.38
C ASP A 144 16.76 -4.15 8.60
N SER A 145 17.55 -3.11 8.30
CA SER A 145 19.01 -3.10 8.51
C SER A 145 19.40 -2.90 9.97
N LEU A 146 18.57 -2.23 10.78
CA LEU A 146 18.84 -1.93 12.19
C LEU A 146 18.56 -3.10 13.14
N ILE A 147 17.86 -4.15 12.68
CA ILE A 147 17.59 -5.38 13.46
C ILE A 147 18.83 -6.31 13.49
N GLY A 148 19.91 -5.95 12.79
CA GLY A 148 21.14 -6.74 12.65
C GLY A 148 22.29 -6.40 13.62
N VAL A 149 22.05 -5.94 14.85
CA VAL A 149 23.14 -5.80 15.85
C VAL A 149 22.64 -6.14 17.26
N VAL A 150 22.77 -7.41 17.67
CA VAL A 150 23.07 -7.76 19.07
C VAL A 150 24.15 -8.84 19.01
N LYS A 151 25.31 -8.49 19.58
CA LYS A 151 26.48 -9.36 19.77
C LYS A 151 26.25 -10.28 20.96
#